data_AF-A0A952FZR5-F1
#
_entry.id   AF-A0A952FZR5-F1
#
_cell.length_a   1.000
_cell.length_b   1.000
_cell.length_c   1.000
_cell.angle_alpha   90.00
_cell.angle_beta   90.00
_cell.angle_gamma   90.00
#
_symmetry.space_group_name_H-M   'P 1'
#
loop_
_entity.id
_entity.type
_entity.pdbx_description
1 polymer ?
#
loop_
_entity_poly.entity_id
_entity_poly.type
_entity_poly.pdbx_seq_one_letter_code
_entity_poly.pdbx_strand_id
1 'polypeptide(L)'
;MRPIVPALLVLLLIAGPAAARIQYDTLSVQAPATGTAEDEWGQVTVTHHYPGPALWRVKRGDSQVYIVGGLPVMEKRLEWDRARVGKILDQANVLLTSPKAKGGVMGFAAWQMTKGNGLFRSLYDVLPSDVGGHFWRTAKKNGLDPQDYAKDSPVVAVMKLRDDIYEKHGLSTNDPEKML
;
A
#
# COMPACT_ATOMS: atom_id res chain seq x y z
N MET A 1 -9.00 14.45 76.12
CA MET A 1 -8.63 15.48 75.14
C MET A 1 -7.15 15.85 75.29
N ARG A 2 -6.28 15.22 74.50
CA ARG A 2 -4.91 15.65 74.11
C ARG A 2 -4.62 14.91 72.80
N PRO A 3 -4.37 15.57 71.65
CA PRO A 3 -4.14 14.87 70.39
C PRO A 3 -2.69 14.38 70.29
N ILE A 4 -2.56 13.11 69.93
CA ILE A 4 -1.33 12.39 69.62
C ILE A 4 -1.01 12.63 68.14
N VAL A 5 0.21 13.09 67.86
CA VAL A 5 0.79 13.14 66.52
C VAL A 5 1.20 11.73 66.10
N PRO A 6 0.92 11.30 64.86
CA PRO A 6 1.83 10.41 64.18
C PRO A 6 2.30 10.99 62.84
N ALA A 7 3.61 10.97 62.68
CA ALA A 7 4.34 11.30 61.48
C ALA A 7 3.95 10.38 60.32
N LEU A 8 3.54 10.96 59.20
CA LEU A 8 3.25 10.24 57.96
C LEU A 8 4.49 10.28 57.06
N LEU A 9 5.17 9.14 56.95
CA LEU A 9 6.29 8.94 56.02
C LEU A 9 5.70 8.62 54.63
N VAL A 10 5.86 9.55 53.69
CA VAL A 10 5.44 9.39 52.28
C VAL A 10 6.53 8.59 51.55
N LEU A 11 6.22 7.35 51.14
CA LEU A 11 7.05 6.57 50.24
C LEU A 11 6.54 6.77 48.80
N LEU A 12 7.27 7.57 48.03
CA LEU A 12 6.99 7.88 46.62
C LEU A 12 7.43 6.69 45.74
N LEU A 13 6.47 5.95 45.17
CA LEU A 13 6.73 4.86 44.25
C LEU A 13 6.93 5.44 42.83
N ILE A 14 8.19 5.56 42.38
CA ILE A 14 8.51 5.99 41.01
C ILE A 14 8.41 4.76 40.10
N ALA A 15 7.28 4.60 39.42
CA ALA A 15 7.14 3.64 38.33
C ALA A 15 7.83 4.18 37.07
N GLY A 16 9.07 3.76 36.82
CA GLY A 16 9.75 4.01 35.55
C GLY A 16 9.13 3.17 34.43
N PRO A 17 9.14 3.64 33.16
CA PRO A 17 8.56 2.88 32.06
C PRO A 17 9.44 1.65 31.79
N ALA A 18 8.85 0.47 31.97
CA ALA A 18 9.44 -0.77 31.50
C ALA A 18 9.44 -0.75 29.96
N ALA A 19 10.54 -0.30 29.37
CA ALA A 19 10.81 -0.56 27.96
C ALA A 19 10.95 -2.08 27.82
N ALA A 20 9.91 -2.74 27.34
CA ALA A 20 9.94 -4.14 26.97
C ALA A 20 11.05 -4.33 25.93
N ARG A 21 12.18 -4.91 26.34
CA ARG A 21 13.23 -5.34 25.42
C ARG A 21 12.69 -6.58 24.71
N ILE A 22 12.38 -6.45 23.43
CA ILE A 22 12.13 -7.62 22.59
C ILE A 22 13.46 -8.37 22.48
N GLN A 23 13.60 -9.48 23.19
CA GLN A 23 14.65 -10.46 22.92
C GLN A 23 14.32 -11.11 21.59
N TYR A 24 15.07 -10.75 20.55
CA TYR A 24 15.16 -11.56 19.35
C TYR A 24 15.93 -12.81 19.75
N ASP A 25 15.22 -13.94 19.77
CA ASP A 25 15.85 -15.24 19.88
C ASP A 25 16.65 -15.43 18.58
N THR A 26 17.97 -15.25 18.67
CA THR A 26 18.87 -15.57 17.56
C THR A 26 18.74 -17.06 17.31
N LEU A 27 17.97 -17.43 16.29
CA LEU A 27 18.00 -18.78 15.72
C LEU A 27 19.45 -19.03 15.27
N SER A 28 20.20 -19.75 16.08
CA SER A 28 21.52 -20.27 15.70
C SER A 28 21.30 -21.28 14.58
N VAL A 29 21.41 -20.81 13.34
CA VAL A 29 21.52 -21.69 12.17
C VAL A 29 22.85 -22.42 12.32
N GLN A 30 22.79 -23.65 12.81
CA GLN A 30 23.92 -24.56 12.73
C GLN A 30 24.26 -24.71 11.25
N ALA A 31 25.40 -24.15 10.83
CA ALA A 31 25.92 -24.42 9.49
C ALA A 31 26.05 -25.94 9.35
N PRO A 32 25.65 -26.53 8.21
CA PRO A 32 25.82 -27.97 8.00
C PRO A 32 27.29 -28.29 8.19
N ALA A 33 27.57 -29.37 8.94
CA ALA A 33 28.92 -29.87 9.14
C ALA A 33 29.61 -29.98 7.78
N THR A 34 30.79 -29.37 7.65
CA THR A 34 31.60 -29.39 6.44
C THR A 34 31.86 -30.83 6.06
N GLY A 35 31.05 -31.36 5.14
CA GLY A 35 31.34 -32.61 4.48
C GLY A 35 32.57 -32.39 3.64
N THR A 36 33.63 -33.16 3.89
CA THR A 36 34.77 -33.30 3.00
C THR A 36 34.31 -34.06 1.77
N ALA A 37 33.58 -33.37 0.90
CA ALA A 37 33.27 -33.81 -0.45
C ALA A 37 33.86 -32.75 -1.37
N GLU A 38 35.01 -33.07 -1.96
CA GLU A 38 35.51 -32.41 -3.17
C GLU A 38 34.54 -32.72 -4.31
N ASP A 39 33.34 -32.16 -4.24
CA ASP A 39 32.47 -31.99 -5.40
C ASP A 39 32.91 -30.67 -6.04
N GLU A 40 33.43 -30.74 -7.26
CA GLU A 40 33.69 -29.57 -8.09
C GLU A 40 32.35 -28.90 -8.42
N TRP A 41 31.89 -27.99 -7.56
CA TRP A 41 30.72 -27.17 -7.83
C TRP A 41 31.06 -26.25 -9.02
N GLY A 42 30.44 -26.53 -10.17
CA GLY A 42 30.42 -25.58 -11.29
C GLY A 42 29.86 -24.22 -10.84
N GLN A 43 30.10 -23.17 -11.63
CA GLN A 43 29.73 -21.79 -11.31
C GLN A 43 28.28 -21.67 -10.80
N VAL A 44 28.10 -21.49 -9.48
CA VAL A 44 26.80 -21.27 -8.86
C VAL A 44 26.46 -19.79 -8.95
N THR A 45 25.47 -19.45 -9.79
CA THR A 45 24.94 -18.08 -9.86
C THR A 45 23.72 -17.98 -8.94
N VAL A 46 23.83 -17.17 -7.90
CA VAL A 46 22.69 -16.82 -7.04
C VAL A 46 22.02 -15.59 -7.61
N THR A 47 20.86 -15.75 -8.25
CA THR A 47 20.02 -14.62 -8.67
C THR A 47 18.99 -14.31 -7.59
N HIS A 48 18.92 -13.05 -7.17
CA HIS A 48 17.85 -12.58 -6.30
C HIS A 48 16.77 -11.91 -7.16
N HIS A 49 15.59 -12.53 -7.25
CA HIS A 49 14.41 -11.93 -7.87
C HIS A 49 13.55 -11.26 -6.80
N TYR A 50 12.84 -10.19 -7.14
CA TYR A 50 11.87 -9.60 -6.23
C TYR A 50 10.83 -10.69 -5.88
N PRO A 51 10.70 -11.08 -4.60
CA PRO A 51 9.69 -12.04 -4.21
C PRO A 51 8.35 -11.40 -4.55
N GLY A 52 7.62 -12.00 -5.48
CA GLY A 52 6.36 -11.46 -5.98
C GLY A 52 5.35 -11.15 -4.86
N PRO A 53 4.20 -10.59 -5.23
CA PRO A 53 3.14 -10.27 -4.28
C PRO A 53 2.85 -11.42 -3.32
N ALA A 54 2.55 -11.07 -2.06
CA ALA A 54 2.24 -12.05 -1.04
C ALA A 54 1.09 -12.96 -1.52
N LEU A 55 1.25 -14.26 -1.30
CA LEU A 55 0.33 -15.27 -1.81
C LEU A 55 -0.18 -16.14 -0.66
N TRP A 56 -1.47 -16.02 -0.37
CA TRP A 56 -2.14 -16.79 0.67
C TRP A 56 -3.00 -17.88 0.08
N ARG A 57 -2.92 -19.08 0.65
CA ARG A 57 -3.79 -20.21 0.30
C ARG A 57 -4.81 -20.41 1.41
N VAL A 58 -6.09 -20.34 1.07
CA VAL A 58 -7.21 -20.61 1.97
C VAL A 58 -7.91 -21.88 1.51
N LYS A 59 -8.11 -22.85 2.40
CA LYS A 59 -8.79 -24.12 2.09
C LYS A 59 -9.97 -24.34 3.02
N ARG A 60 -11.08 -24.84 2.48
CA ARG A 60 -12.26 -25.29 3.22
C ARG A 60 -12.84 -26.53 2.53
N GLY A 61 -12.74 -27.69 3.18
CA GLY A 61 -13.13 -28.97 2.56
C GLY A 61 -12.37 -29.19 1.25
N ASP A 62 -13.12 -29.41 0.18
CA ASP A 62 -12.60 -29.58 -1.19
C ASP A 62 -12.43 -28.26 -1.96
N SER A 63 -12.79 -27.12 -1.36
CA SER A 63 -12.63 -25.79 -1.96
C SER A 63 -11.31 -25.15 -1.52
N GLN A 64 -10.59 -24.54 -2.46
CA GLN A 64 -9.40 -23.74 -2.19
C GLN A 64 -9.42 -22.43 -2.98
N VAL A 65 -8.92 -21.36 -2.35
CA VAL A 65 -8.77 -20.04 -2.95
C VAL A 65 -7.34 -19.58 -2.72
N TYR A 66 -6.73 -19.05 -3.78
CA TYR A 66 -5.45 -18.36 -3.71
C TYR A 66 -5.69 -16.86 -3.78
N ILE A 67 -5.16 -16.12 -2.80
CA ILE A 67 -5.28 -14.68 -2.70
C ILE A 67 -3.91 -14.08 -3.00
N VAL A 68 -3.83 -13.27 -4.05
CA VAL A 68 -2.64 -12.50 -4.40
C VAL A 68 -2.80 -11.11 -3.80
N GLY A 69 -1.83 -10.70 -2.97
CA GLY A 69 -1.83 -9.38 -2.33
C GLY A 69 -1.40 -8.29 -3.30
N GLY A 70 -2.15 -7.20 -3.34
CA GLY A 70 -1.72 -5.97 -4.00
C GLY A 70 -1.42 -4.88 -2.97
N LEU A 71 -0.28 -4.23 -3.11
CA LEU A 71 -0.09 -2.87 -2.61
C LEU A 71 -1.04 -1.87 -3.31
N PRO A 72 -1.56 -0.85 -2.60
CA PRO A 72 -2.48 0.12 -3.19
C PRO A 72 -1.85 0.98 -4.30
N VAL A 73 -0.53 1.17 -4.24
CA VAL A 73 0.26 1.88 -5.26
C VAL A 73 1.58 1.12 -5.42
N MET A 74 1.95 0.79 -6.66
CA MET A 74 3.18 0.08 -6.99
C MET A 74 3.88 0.73 -8.17
N GLU A 75 5.13 0.38 -8.41
CA GLU A 75 5.78 0.68 -9.68
C GLU A 75 5.08 -0.04 -10.84
N LYS A 76 4.95 0.66 -11.95
CA LYS A 76 4.36 0.15 -13.19
C LYS A 76 5.20 -0.99 -13.70
N ARG A 77 4.55 -2.10 -14.04
CA ARG A 77 5.21 -3.26 -14.66
C ARG A 77 6.41 -3.77 -13.85
N LEU A 78 6.33 -3.72 -12.53
CA LEU A 78 7.37 -4.26 -11.64
C LEU A 78 7.70 -5.70 -12.05
N GLU A 79 8.97 -6.00 -12.34
CA GLU A 79 9.38 -7.37 -12.66
C GLU A 79 9.50 -8.22 -11.39
N TRP A 80 8.75 -9.31 -11.32
CA TRP A 80 8.75 -10.26 -10.21
C TRP A 80 8.62 -11.70 -10.71
N ASP A 81 8.96 -12.67 -9.85
CA ASP A 81 8.86 -14.09 -10.20
C ASP A 81 7.40 -14.57 -10.29
N ARG A 82 6.88 -14.59 -11.53
CA ARG A 82 5.51 -15.00 -11.85
C ARG A 82 5.31 -16.51 -11.91
N ALA A 83 6.36 -17.32 -11.87
CA ALA A 83 6.25 -18.77 -12.07
C ALA A 83 5.31 -19.43 -11.05
N ARG A 84 5.34 -18.95 -9.80
CA ARG A 84 4.46 -19.45 -8.73
C ARG A 84 2.99 -19.13 -8.98
N VAL A 85 2.68 -17.93 -9.43
CA VAL A 85 1.29 -17.53 -9.69
C VAL A 85 0.78 -18.13 -10.99
N GLY A 86 1.61 -18.22 -12.03
CA GLY A 86 1.28 -18.89 -13.29
C GLY A 86 0.82 -20.35 -13.06
N LYS A 87 1.59 -21.13 -12.29
CA LYS A 87 1.20 -22.51 -11.94
C LYS A 87 -0.14 -22.62 -11.23
N ILE A 88 -0.48 -21.62 -10.40
CA ILE A 88 -1.77 -21.59 -9.69
C ILE A 88 -2.90 -21.24 -10.66
N LEU A 89 -2.67 -20.28 -11.57
CA LEU A 89 -3.63 -19.89 -12.58
C LEU A 89 -3.92 -21.05 -13.56
N ASP A 90 -2.91 -21.83 -13.93
CA ASP A 90 -3.08 -23.03 -14.79
C ASP A 90 -4.01 -24.07 -14.16
N GLN A 91 -4.08 -24.11 -12.83
CA GLN A 91 -4.92 -25.03 -12.06
C GLN A 91 -6.21 -24.37 -11.55
N ALA A 92 -6.39 -23.07 -11.77
CA ALA A 92 -7.52 -22.31 -11.24
C ALA A 92 -8.74 -22.45 -12.13
N ASN A 93 -9.88 -22.78 -11.53
CA ASN A 93 -11.14 -22.85 -12.26
C ASN A 93 -11.71 -21.45 -12.57
N VAL A 94 -11.42 -20.47 -11.70
CA VAL A 94 -11.97 -19.11 -11.79
C VAL A 94 -10.92 -18.11 -11.29
N LEU A 95 -10.74 -17.02 -12.04
CA LEU A 95 -9.97 -15.85 -11.62
C LEU A 95 -10.93 -14.73 -11.19
N LEU A 96 -10.84 -14.33 -9.92
CA LEU A 96 -11.56 -13.17 -9.40
C LEU A 96 -10.67 -11.93 -9.50
N THR A 97 -11.14 -10.90 -10.19
CA THR A 97 -10.44 -9.61 -10.32
C THR A 97 -11.18 -8.51 -9.57
N SER A 98 -10.49 -7.41 -9.33
CA SER A 98 -11.06 -6.24 -8.66
C SER A 98 -12.35 -5.79 -9.36
N PRO A 99 -13.41 -5.44 -8.60
CA PRO A 99 -14.65 -4.95 -9.20
C PRO A 99 -14.38 -3.67 -9.98
N LYS A 100 -14.64 -3.70 -11.29
CA LYS A 100 -14.54 -2.52 -12.16
C LYS A 100 -15.83 -1.72 -12.06
N ALA A 101 -15.72 -0.41 -11.83
CA ALA A 101 -16.86 0.48 -11.84
C ALA A 101 -17.56 0.43 -13.21
N LYS A 102 -18.79 -0.09 -13.25
CA LYS A 102 -19.63 -0.08 -14.44
C LYS A 102 -20.42 1.23 -14.47
N GLY A 103 -20.11 2.09 -15.44
CA GLY A 103 -20.80 3.38 -15.60
C GLY A 103 -20.11 4.31 -16.60
N GLY A 104 -18.79 4.22 -16.73
CA GLY A 104 -18.02 5.11 -17.60
C GLY A 104 -18.24 6.58 -17.27
N VAL A 105 -17.85 7.47 -18.19
CA VAL A 105 -18.01 8.92 -18.04
C VAL A 105 -19.47 9.32 -17.79
N MET A 106 -20.42 8.61 -18.43
CA MET A 106 -21.85 8.91 -18.32
C MET A 106 -22.42 8.58 -16.94
N GLY A 107 -22.05 7.43 -16.36
CA GLY A 107 -22.46 7.04 -15.01
C GLY A 107 -21.85 7.94 -13.93
N PHE A 108 -20.60 8.38 -14.12
CA PHE A 108 -19.97 9.36 -13.25
C PHE A 108 -20.69 10.72 -13.29
N ALA A 109 -21.03 11.21 -14.49
CA ALA A 109 -21.77 12.46 -14.66
C ALA A 109 -23.16 12.39 -14.00
N ALA A 110 -23.88 11.28 -14.16
CA ALA A 110 -25.17 11.06 -13.51
C ALA A 110 -25.07 11.02 -11.98
N TRP A 111 -24.04 10.36 -11.43
CA TRP A 111 -23.78 10.33 -9.98
C TRP A 111 -23.45 11.73 -9.42
N GLN A 112 -22.67 12.54 -10.14
CA GLN A 112 -22.39 13.91 -9.72
C GLN A 112 -23.63 14.82 -9.77
N MET A 113 -24.48 14.68 -10.80
CA MET A 113 -25.73 15.45 -10.90
C MET A 113 -26.72 15.12 -9.79
N THR A 114 -26.83 13.85 -9.39
CA THR A 114 -27.77 13.40 -8.35
C THR A 114 -27.38 13.80 -6.93
N LYS A 115 -26.10 14.10 -6.66
CA LYS A 115 -25.64 14.50 -5.32
C LYS A 115 -25.47 16.01 -5.11
N GLY A 116 -25.72 16.84 -6.14
CA GLY A 116 -25.58 18.30 -6.03
C GLY A 116 -24.12 18.77 -5.97
N ASN A 117 -23.18 17.93 -6.39
CA ASN A 117 -21.73 18.16 -6.26
C ASN A 117 -21.15 19.18 -7.26
N GLY A 118 -22.00 19.95 -7.95
CA GLY A 118 -21.58 21.08 -8.77
C GLY A 118 -20.57 20.72 -9.86
N LEU A 119 -21.02 20.01 -10.90
CA LEU A 119 -20.26 19.76 -12.14
C LEU A 119 -19.66 21.03 -12.77
N PHE A 120 -20.25 22.19 -12.49
CA PHE A 120 -20.02 23.45 -13.21
C PHE A 120 -19.21 24.50 -12.44
N ARG A 121 -18.78 24.22 -11.20
CA ARG A 121 -17.90 25.15 -10.48
C ARG A 121 -16.46 24.70 -10.63
N SER A 122 -15.59 25.62 -11.03
CA SER A 122 -14.17 25.33 -11.16
C SER A 122 -13.55 25.12 -9.77
N LEU A 123 -12.42 24.42 -9.72
CA LEU A 123 -11.61 24.33 -8.51
C LEU A 123 -11.32 25.72 -7.93
N TYR A 124 -11.12 26.73 -8.79
CA TYR A 124 -10.89 28.12 -8.37
C TYR A 124 -12.07 28.75 -7.63
N ASP A 125 -13.30 28.41 -8.00
CA ASP A 125 -14.52 29.00 -7.43
C ASP A 125 -14.87 28.46 -6.04
N VAL A 126 -14.38 27.27 -5.70
CA VAL A 126 -14.81 26.51 -4.51
C VAL A 126 -13.74 26.45 -3.44
N LEU A 127 -12.46 26.59 -3.80
CA LEU A 127 -11.36 26.35 -2.89
C LEU A 127 -11.05 27.60 -2.05
N PRO A 128 -11.19 27.54 -0.71
CA PRO A 128 -10.67 28.57 0.18
C PRO A 128 -9.17 28.78 -0.06
N SER A 129 -8.68 30.01 0.05
CA SER A 129 -7.32 30.38 -0.35
C SER A 129 -6.22 29.65 0.43
N ASP A 130 -6.51 29.21 1.65
CA ASP A 130 -5.63 28.41 2.52
C ASP A 130 -5.52 26.95 2.07
N VAL A 131 -6.62 26.32 1.66
CA VAL A 131 -6.65 24.92 1.16
C VAL A 131 -6.07 24.82 -0.25
N GLY A 132 -6.32 25.82 -1.11
CA GLY A 132 -5.78 25.84 -2.47
C GLY A 132 -4.27 25.86 -2.55
N GLY A 133 -3.62 26.52 -1.59
CA GLY A 133 -2.15 26.53 -1.50
C GLY A 133 -1.53 25.14 -1.37
N HIS A 134 -2.21 24.17 -0.75
CA HIS A 134 -1.72 22.78 -0.68
C HIS A 134 -1.79 22.06 -2.03
N PHE A 135 -2.90 22.21 -2.75
CA PHE A 135 -3.08 21.61 -4.07
C PHE A 135 -2.04 22.13 -5.07
N TRP A 136 -1.89 23.46 -5.18
CA TRP A 136 -0.94 24.08 -6.11
C TRP A 136 0.52 23.75 -5.78
N ARG A 137 0.88 23.71 -4.49
CA ARG A 137 2.22 23.28 -4.06
C ARG A 137 2.49 21.82 -4.41
N THR A 138 1.48 20.95 -4.32
CA THR A 138 1.61 19.52 -4.62
C THR A 138 1.85 19.32 -6.12
N ALA A 139 1.09 20.00 -6.98
CA ALA A 139 1.30 19.99 -8.43
C ALA A 139 2.73 20.47 -8.79
N LYS A 140 3.12 21.65 -8.29
CA LYS A 140 4.48 22.20 -8.55
C LYS A 140 5.60 21.31 -8.04
N LYS A 141 5.47 20.73 -6.85
CA LYS A 141 6.48 19.81 -6.27
C LYS A 141 6.71 18.59 -7.16
N ASN A 142 5.65 18.12 -7.83
CA ASN A 142 5.74 17.03 -8.79
C ASN A 142 6.01 17.52 -10.21
N GLY A 143 6.36 18.80 -10.42
CA GLY A 143 6.65 19.39 -11.73
C GLY A 143 5.48 19.31 -12.72
N LEU A 144 4.25 19.44 -12.21
CA LEU A 144 3.01 19.59 -12.97
C LEU A 144 2.60 21.07 -12.93
N ASP A 145 1.93 21.57 -13.97
CA ASP A 145 1.43 22.94 -13.97
C ASP A 145 0.07 23.02 -13.26
N PRO A 146 -0.04 23.78 -12.14
CA PRO A 146 -1.33 24.14 -11.54
C PRO A 146 -2.44 24.54 -12.52
N GLN A 147 -2.10 25.25 -13.60
CA GLN A 147 -3.08 25.78 -14.54
C GLN A 147 -3.83 24.68 -15.30
N ASP A 148 -3.23 23.49 -15.44
CA ASP A 148 -3.84 22.34 -16.12
C ASP A 148 -5.07 21.79 -15.38
N TYR A 149 -5.29 22.19 -14.13
CA TYR A 149 -6.36 21.72 -13.25
C TYR A 149 -7.33 22.83 -12.82
N ALA A 150 -7.00 24.10 -13.07
CA ALA A 150 -7.70 25.23 -12.45
C ALA A 150 -9.17 25.36 -12.87
N LYS A 151 -9.50 24.93 -14.09
CA LYS A 151 -10.85 24.99 -14.66
C LYS A 151 -11.67 23.73 -14.42
N ASP A 152 -11.01 22.65 -13.99
CA ASP A 152 -11.69 21.38 -13.72
C ASP A 152 -12.54 21.50 -12.46
N SER A 153 -13.64 20.74 -12.39
CA SER A 153 -14.41 20.64 -11.14
C SER A 153 -13.51 20.08 -10.02
N PRO A 154 -13.72 20.45 -8.75
CA PRO A 154 -12.82 20.05 -7.67
C PRO A 154 -12.52 18.55 -7.60
N VAL A 155 -13.54 17.72 -7.82
CA VAL A 155 -13.39 16.25 -7.82
C VAL A 155 -12.53 15.79 -8.99
N VAL A 156 -12.76 16.34 -10.19
CA VAL A 156 -12.00 16.00 -11.40
C VAL A 156 -10.55 16.45 -11.27
N ALA A 157 -10.32 17.67 -10.78
CA ALA A 157 -8.98 18.23 -10.59
C ALA A 157 -8.14 17.37 -9.65
N VAL A 158 -8.71 16.91 -8.53
CA VAL A 158 -8.00 16.02 -7.57
C VAL A 158 -7.72 14.64 -8.15
N MET A 159 -8.68 14.05 -8.88
CA MET A 159 -8.48 12.76 -9.54
C MET A 159 -7.38 12.85 -10.60
N LYS A 160 -7.44 13.86 -11.46
CA LYS A 160 -6.47 14.10 -12.54
C LYS A 160 -5.07 14.38 -11.98
N LEU A 161 -4.95 15.25 -10.97
CA LEU A 161 -3.67 15.52 -10.32
C LEU A 161 -3.03 14.25 -9.74
N ARG A 162 -3.82 13.41 -9.06
CA ARG A 162 -3.31 12.14 -8.52
C ARG A 162 -2.82 11.23 -9.64
N ASP A 163 -3.61 11.08 -10.70
CA ASP A 163 -3.31 10.17 -11.79
C ASP A 163 -2.06 10.65 -12.57
N ASP A 164 -1.90 11.96 -12.78
CA ASP A 164 -0.70 12.55 -13.40
C ASP A 164 0.56 12.38 -12.54
N ILE A 165 0.43 12.49 -11.21
CA ILE A 165 1.52 12.20 -10.27
C ILE A 165 1.92 10.72 -10.39
N TYR A 166 0.95 9.80 -10.43
CA TYR A 166 1.25 8.39 -10.60
C TYR A 166 1.92 8.11 -11.95
N GLU A 167 1.41 8.67 -13.04
CA GLU A 167 2.02 8.53 -14.37
C GLU A 167 3.47 8.97 -14.37
N LYS A 168 3.75 10.16 -13.80
CA LYS A 168 5.08 10.75 -13.80
C LYS A 168 6.11 9.96 -12.99
N HIS A 169 5.67 9.33 -11.90
CA HIS A 169 6.54 8.49 -11.07
C HIS A 169 6.51 7.01 -11.47
N GLY A 170 5.90 6.68 -12.61
CA GLY A 170 5.78 5.30 -13.07
C GLY A 170 5.03 4.43 -12.07
N LEU A 171 3.98 4.94 -11.44
CA LEU A 171 3.17 4.24 -10.44
C LEU A 171 1.83 3.76 -11.01
N SER A 172 1.29 2.71 -10.41
CA SER A 172 0.07 2.02 -10.83
C SER A 172 -0.70 1.48 -9.63
N THR A 173 -2.03 1.52 -9.71
CA THR A 173 -2.92 0.95 -8.68
C THR A 173 -3.37 -0.48 -8.99
N ASN A 174 -2.97 -1.04 -10.15
CA ASN A 174 -3.51 -2.28 -10.70
C ASN A 174 -2.42 -3.28 -11.16
N ASP A 175 -1.18 -3.21 -10.67
CA ASP A 175 -0.06 -3.90 -11.36
C ASP A 175 0.22 -5.39 -11.06
N PRO A 176 -0.39 -6.13 -10.12
CA PRO A 176 -0.34 -7.58 -10.25
C PRO A 176 -1.39 -8.02 -11.27
N GLU A 177 -2.63 -7.50 -11.21
CA GLU A 177 -3.73 -7.95 -12.08
C GLU A 177 -3.48 -7.73 -13.58
N LYS A 178 -2.70 -6.72 -13.98
CA LYS A 178 -2.36 -6.46 -15.39
C LYS A 178 -1.25 -7.36 -15.94
N MET A 179 -0.52 -8.06 -15.06
CA MET A 179 0.63 -8.89 -15.43
C MET A 179 0.35 -10.40 -15.36
N LEU A 180 -0.86 -10.78 -14.92
CA LEU A 180 -1.40 -12.14 -14.94
C LEU A 180 -2.00 -12.46 -16.31
#